data_AF-A0A318K7P5-F1
#
_entry.id   AF-A0A318K7P5-F1
#
_cell.length_a   1.000
_cell.length_b   1.000
_cell.length_c   1.000
_cell.angle_alpha   90.00
_cell.angle_beta   90.00
_cell.angle_gamma   90.00
#
_symmetry.space_group_name_H-M   'P 1'
#
loop_
_entity.id
_entity.type
_entity.pdbx_description
1 polymer ?
#
loop_
_entity_poly.entity_id
_entity_poly.type
_entity_poly.pdbx_seq_one_letter_code
_entity_poly.pdbx_strand_id
1 'polypeptide(L)'
;MTILYDPASMNHLYDELQTHGGKMKSEIDTLQSCASAFHSNLSGKNAAAGFDAKHKELSTSLEDTLQKLDDLAAQVENALQRALEADGKVGDGFAAF
;
A
#
# COMPACT_ATOMS: atom_id res chain seq x y z
N MET A 1 20.49 -21.50 15.85
CA MET A 1 20.17 -20.06 15.87
C MET A 1 18.93 -19.91 15.01
N THR A 2 17.76 -19.87 15.64
CA THR A 2 16.48 -19.79 14.92
C THR A 2 16.33 -18.36 14.43
N ILE A 3 16.23 -18.16 13.11
CA ILE A 3 15.98 -16.83 12.56
C ILE A 3 14.60 -16.39 13.07
N LEU A 4 14.54 -15.19 13.64
CA LEU A 4 13.41 -14.68 14.43
C LEU A 4 12.14 -14.35 13.60
N TYR A 5 12.12 -14.62 12.30
CA TYR A 5 10.99 -14.30 11.41
C TYR A 5 10.23 -15.57 11.06
N ASP A 6 8.90 -15.51 11.12
CA ASP A 6 8.03 -16.55 10.57
C ASP A 6 7.75 -16.24 9.10
N PRO A 7 8.30 -17.02 8.14
CA PRO A 7 8.11 -16.77 6.71
C PRO A 7 6.64 -16.78 6.29
N ALA A 8 5.81 -17.60 6.95
CA ALA A 8 4.37 -17.67 6.66
C ALA A 8 3.68 -16.36 7.00
N SER A 9 3.94 -15.81 8.19
CA SER A 9 3.41 -14.51 8.62
C SER A 9 3.90 -13.35 7.74
N MET A 10 5.15 -13.37 7.28
CA MET A 10 5.68 -12.33 6.38
C MET A 10 5.09 -12.38 4.98
N ASN A 11 4.94 -13.57 4.40
CA ASN A 11 4.26 -13.74 3.11
C ASN A 11 2.79 -13.32 3.20
N HIS A 12 2.10 -13.71 4.28
CA HIS A 12 0.72 -13.29 4.52
C HIS A 12 0.60 -11.77 4.60
N LEU A 13 1.49 -11.11 5.34
CA LEU A 13 1.50 -9.66 5.46
C LEU A 13 1.74 -8.98 4.10
N TYR A 14 2.67 -9.51 3.29
CA TYR A 14 2.91 -8.99 1.94
C TYR A 14 1.66 -9.13 1.06
N ASP A 15 1.03 -10.30 1.05
CA ASP A 15 -0.18 -10.57 0.26
C ASP A 15 -1.36 -9.69 0.70
N GLU A 16 -1.51 -9.46 2.01
CA GLU A 16 -2.51 -8.54 2.56
C GLU A 16 -2.26 -7.11 2.13
N LEU A 17 -1.01 -6.63 2.19
CA LEU A 17 -0.65 -5.28 1.74
C LEU A 17 -0.95 -5.09 0.25
N GLN A 18 -0.62 -6.06 -0.59
CA GLN A 18 -0.95 -6.03 -2.03
C GLN A 18 -2.47 -6.01 -2.25
N THR A 19 -3.21 -6.87 -1.55
CA THR A 19 -4.66 -6.98 -1.69
C THR A 19 -5.38 -5.71 -1.24
N HIS A 20 -5.05 -5.19 -0.07
CA HIS A 20 -5.66 -4.00 0.49
C HIS A 20 -5.22 -2.73 -0.25
N GLY A 21 -3.96 -2.63 -0.66
CA GLY A 21 -3.47 -1.55 -1.51
C GLY A 21 -4.17 -1.52 -2.86
N GLY A 22 -4.37 -2.67 -3.50
CA GLY A 22 -5.13 -2.78 -4.75
C GLY A 22 -6.60 -2.37 -4.60
N LYS A 23 -7.27 -2.78 -3.51
CA LYS A 23 -8.64 -2.35 -3.21
C LYS A 23 -8.72 -0.84 -3.00
N MET A 24 -7.81 -0.25 -2.23
CA MET A 24 -7.75 1.20 -2.04
C MET A 24 -7.58 1.96 -3.35
N LYS A 25 -6.70 1.49 -4.26
CA LYS A 25 -6.52 2.08 -5.60
C LYS A 25 -7.85 2.09 -6.37
N SER A 26 -8.56 0.96 -6.41
CA SER A 26 -9.87 0.87 -7.06
C SER A 26 -10.95 1.76 -6.43
N GLU A 27 -10.96 1.88 -5.10
CA GLU A 27 -11.89 2.75 -4.39
C GLU A 27 -11.61 4.23 -4.67
N ILE A 28 -10.33 4.63 -4.74
CA ILE A 28 -9.91 5.99 -5.09
C ILE A 28 -10.36 6.36 -6.50
N ASP A 29 -10.16 5.49 -7.49
CA ASP A 29 -10.62 5.72 -8.86
C ASP A 29 -12.15 5.91 -8.94
N THR A 30 -12.87 5.12 -8.16
CA THR A 30 -14.33 5.24 -8.03
C THR A 30 -14.71 6.57 -7.38
N LEU A 31 -14.00 6.97 -6.33
CA LEU A 31 -14.22 8.22 -5.61
C LEU A 31 -13.96 9.44 -6.51
N GLN A 32 -12.89 9.42 -7.31
CA GLN A 32 -12.57 10.45 -8.30
C GLN A 32 -13.65 10.55 -9.37
N SER A 33 -14.17 9.42 -9.86
CA SER A 33 -15.25 9.39 -10.85
C SER A 33 -16.55 9.97 -10.28
N CYS A 34 -16.93 9.56 -9.07
CA CYS A 34 -18.09 10.11 -8.36
C CYS A 34 -17.93 11.60 -8.06
N ALA A 35 -16.71 12.03 -7.70
CA ALA A 35 -16.43 13.42 -7.40
C ALA A 35 -16.55 14.32 -8.64
N SER A 36 -16.07 13.86 -9.79
CA SER A 36 -16.24 14.54 -11.07
C SER A 36 -17.72 14.66 -11.48
N ALA A 37 -18.49 13.57 -11.30
CA ALA A 37 -19.92 13.59 -11.55
C ALA A 37 -20.67 14.55 -10.60
N PHE A 38 -20.32 14.55 -9.32
CA PHE A 38 -20.90 15.46 -8.33
C PHE A 38 -20.58 16.93 -8.66
N HIS A 39 -19.33 17.24 -8.99
CA HIS A 39 -18.91 18.57 -9.41
C HIS A 39 -19.69 19.08 -10.62
N SER A 40 -19.87 18.22 -11.62
CA SER A 40 -20.63 18.54 -12.84
C SER A 40 -22.11 18.85 -12.57
N ASN A 41 -22.66 18.35 -11.44
CA ASN A 41 -24.04 18.57 -11.02
C ASN A 41 -24.19 19.69 -9.96
N LEU A 42 -23.09 20.29 -9.48
CA LEU A 42 -23.15 21.39 -8.53
C LEU A 42 -23.64 22.68 -9.20
N SER A 43 -24.85 23.10 -8.88
CA SER A 43 -25.36 24.42 -9.24
C SER A 43 -24.88 25.48 -8.23
N GLY A 44 -23.92 26.32 -8.63
CA GLY A 44 -23.51 27.51 -7.87
C GLY A 44 -22.01 27.60 -7.61
N LYS A 45 -21.40 28.77 -7.90
CA LYS A 45 -19.95 29.00 -7.86
C LYS A 45 -19.31 28.73 -6.49
N ASN A 46 -20.00 29.05 -5.39
CA ASN A 46 -19.45 28.87 -4.04
C ASN A 46 -19.47 27.39 -3.59
N ALA A 47 -20.47 26.62 -4.02
CA ALA A 47 -20.57 25.20 -3.71
C ALA A 47 -19.51 24.39 -4.46
N ALA A 48 -19.26 24.74 -5.73
CA ALA A 48 -18.18 24.16 -6.53
C ALA A 48 -16.80 24.44 -5.90
N ALA A 49 -16.51 25.68 -5.51
CA ALA A 49 -15.22 26.03 -4.91
C ALA A 49 -14.96 25.32 -3.56
N GLY A 50 -15.99 25.22 -2.71
CA GLY A 50 -15.89 24.48 -1.44
C GLY A 50 -15.68 22.98 -1.64
N PHE A 51 -16.37 22.40 -2.62
CA PHE A 51 -16.18 21.01 -3.02
C PHE A 51 -14.78 20.77 -3.57
N ASP A 52 -14.27 21.62 -4.46
CA ASP A 52 -12.95 21.48 -5.09
C ASP A 52 -11.83 21.47 -4.04
N ALA A 53 -11.92 22.36 -3.04
CA ALA A 53 -10.96 22.39 -1.94
C ALA A 53 -10.96 21.08 -1.14
N LYS A 54 -12.15 20.57 -0.79
CA LYS A 54 -12.29 19.34 0.00
C LYS A 54 -11.94 18.09 -0.79
N HIS A 55 -12.30 18.04 -2.07
CA HIS A 55 -11.89 16.98 -2.97
C HIS A 55 -10.37 16.93 -3.08
N LYS A 56 -9.71 18.08 -3.27
CA LYS A 56 -8.25 18.14 -3.35
C LYS A 56 -7.57 17.63 -2.07
N GLU A 57 -8.01 18.07 -0.90
CA GLU A 57 -7.50 17.58 0.39
C GLU A 57 -7.65 16.07 0.52
N LEU A 58 -8.83 15.54 0.19
CA LEU A 58 -9.11 14.11 0.23
C LEU A 58 -8.23 13.32 -0.74
N SER A 59 -8.10 13.78 -1.99
CA SER A 59 -7.27 13.12 -3.00
C SER A 59 -5.80 13.07 -2.57
N THR A 60 -5.25 14.18 -2.08
CA THR A 60 -3.87 14.20 -1.58
C THR A 60 -3.68 13.26 -0.39
N SER A 61 -4.62 13.20 0.56
CA SER A 61 -4.52 12.27 1.70
C SER A 61 -4.60 10.80 1.28
N LEU A 62 -5.40 10.50 0.26
CA LEU A 62 -5.55 9.14 -0.28
C LEU A 62 -4.28 8.72 -1.03
N GLU A 63 -3.72 9.60 -1.85
CA GLU A 63 -2.42 9.38 -2.53
C GLU A 63 -1.27 9.15 -1.54
N ASP A 64 -1.18 9.96 -0.48
CA ASP A 64 -0.18 9.80 0.57
C ASP A 64 -0.34 8.46 1.33
N THR A 65 -1.58 8.03 1.55
CA THR A 65 -1.87 6.73 2.18
C THR A 65 -1.43 5.57 1.28
N LEU A 66 -1.72 5.66 -0.02
CA LEU A 66 -1.26 4.66 -1.00
C LEU A 66 0.27 4.58 -1.05
N GLN A 67 0.95 5.72 -1.06
CA GLN A 67 2.41 5.73 -1.07
C GLN A 67 2.98 5.03 0.16
N LYS A 68 2.43 5.29 1.35
CA LYS A 68 2.84 4.62 2.59
C LYS A 68 2.61 3.12 2.55
N LEU A 69 1.51 2.66 1.93
CA LEU A 69 1.25 1.23 1.75
C LEU A 69 2.24 0.58 0.78
N ASP A 70 2.52 1.24 -0.35
CA ASP A 70 3.50 0.76 -1.33
C ASP A 70 4.92 0.71 -0.71
N ASP A 71 5.30 1.73 0.09
CA ASP A 71 6.58 1.77 0.82
C ASP A 71 6.67 0.67 1.89
N LEU A 72 5.56 0.38 2.59
CA LEU A 72 5.51 -0.70 3.58
C LEU A 72 5.62 -2.07 2.91
N ALA A 73 4.92 -2.30 1.80
CA ALA A 73 5.03 -3.53 1.03
C ALA A 73 6.47 -3.78 0.55
N ALA A 74 7.14 -2.74 0.04
CA ALA A 74 8.54 -2.83 -0.37
C ALA A 74 9.47 -3.15 0.82
N GLN A 75 9.22 -2.59 2.00
CA GLN A 75 10.02 -2.91 3.19
C GLN A 75 9.82 -4.36 3.64
N VAL A 76 8.59 -4.88 3.60
CA VAL A 76 8.28 -6.28 3.92
C VAL A 76 8.96 -7.23 2.94
N GLU A 77 8.91 -6.93 1.63
CA GLU A 77 9.60 -7.72 0.59
C GLU A 77 11.11 -7.74 0.80
N ASN A 78 11.73 -6.58 1.04
CA ASN A 78 13.17 -6.49 1.31
C ASN A 78 13.57 -7.27 2.58
N ALA A 79 12.74 -7.22 3.62
CA ALA A 79 12.97 -7.97 4.84
C ALA A 79 12.87 -9.48 4.58
N LEU A 80 11.90 -9.93 3.78
CA LEU A 80 11.75 -11.34 3.39
C LEU A 80 12.99 -11.83 2.61
N GLN A 81 13.43 -11.08 1.59
CA GLN A 81 14.61 -11.46 0.79
C GLN A 81 15.86 -11.59 1.64
N ARG A 82 16.14 -10.63 2.53
CA ARG A 82 17.30 -10.70 3.44
C ARG A 82 17.24 -11.92 4.36
N ALA A 83 16.04 -12.25 4.80
CA ALA A 83 15.84 -13.35 5.73
C ALA A 83 16.00 -14.72 5.04
N LEU A 84 15.59 -14.83 3.76
CA LEU A 84 15.87 -15.99 2.91
C LEU A 84 17.37 -16.13 2.59
N GLU A 85 18.05 -15.03 2.27
CA GLU A 85 19.50 -15.04 2.03
C GLU A 85 20.30 -15.47 3.26
N ALA A 86 19.89 -15.02 4.44
CA ALA A 86 20.51 -15.40 5.70
C ALA A 86 20.32 -16.90 5.98
N ASP A 87 19.12 -17.44 5.74
CA ASP A 87 18.83 -18.87 5.90
C ASP A 87 19.67 -19.73 4.94
N GLY A 88 19.76 -19.33 3.66
CA GLY A 88 20.59 -20.01 2.66
C GLY A 88 22.07 -20.05 3.03
N LYS A 89 22.65 -18.94 3.50
CA LYS A 89 24.06 -18.90 3.94
C LYS A 89 24.32 -19.75 5.17
N VAL A 90 23.37 -19.83 6.10
CA VAL A 90 23.47 -20.70 7.28
C VAL A 90 23.38 -22.16 6.86
N GLY A 91 22.44 -22.52 5.99
CA GLY A 91 22.30 -23.86 5.42
C GLY A 91 23.55 -24.34 4.69
N ASP A 92 24.14 -23.50 3.85
CA ASP A 92 25.41 -23.81 3.15
C ASP A 92 26.60 -23.94 4.13
N GLY A 93 26.63 -23.10 5.17
CA GLY A 93 27.65 -23.18 6.22
C GLY A 93 27.59 -24.46 7.06
N PHE A 94 26.41 -25.07 7.21
CA PHE A 94 26.26 -26.38 7.84
C PHE A 94 26.48 -27.55 6.87
N ALA A 95 26.26 -27.37 5.56
CA ALA A 95 26.54 -28.40 4.55
C ALA A 95 28.05 -28.64 4.32
N ALA A 96 28.89 -27.68 4.71
CA ALA A 96 30.34 -27.76 4.61
C ALA A 96 31.04 -28.34 5.88
N PHE A 97 30.27 -28.80 6.88
CA PHE A 97 30.77 -29.39 8.13
C PHE A 97 30.43 -30.88 8.25
#